data_AF-A0A7T7WKN2-F1
#
_entry.id   AF-A0A7T7WKN2-F1
#
_cell.length_a   1.000
_cell.length_b   1.000
_cell.length_c   1.000
_cell.angle_alpha   90.00
_cell.angle_beta   90.00
_cell.angle_gamma   90.00
#
_symmetry.space_group_name_H-M   'P 1'
#
loop_
_entity.id
_entity.type
_entity.pdbx_description
1 polymer ?
#
loop_
_entity_poly.entity_id
_entity_poly.type
_entity_poly.pdbx_seq_one_letter_code
_entity_poly.pdbx_strand_id
1 'polypeptide(L)'
;MRKPSQKLILRQIRLNIRDRNSKRRVKSPGVCFDKEIIVKFPKIISIAYPAYRAKLLKALKHIHIRDITKKPIFLDFRNVELLYPDGAIYLVHKLDKLCNKINIKGRSSSFTTVRAMLSKLGIHKLMKVAEYRPTKLLRIVERWHIIEGVSAELGDKYDEIEDQINKIVKDKKSKMILHNAISEAITNVINHAYDPLDDYKKWLLFFAIDPERESCYIVLSDLGKTIPATVPVTWKEKMMNLNDLYLSKKDSQLIELATKLHKSATGLDYRGKGFTDIMQVERDMDGSKVMVVSRNGAWSSEAGPKDYPDAIQGTTVNWSLPLNLTNRSLLRDA
;
A
#
# COMPACT_ATOMS: atom_id res chain seq x y z
N MET A 1 9.85 -24.19 -64.45
CA MET A 1 10.67 -24.51 -63.26
C MET A 1 10.15 -25.79 -62.62
N ARG A 2 10.97 -26.85 -62.50
CA ARG A 2 10.55 -28.12 -61.87
C ARG A 2 10.45 -27.94 -60.36
N LYS A 3 9.33 -28.34 -59.76
CA LYS A 3 9.12 -28.28 -58.30
C LYS A 3 10.19 -29.14 -57.59
N PRO A 4 10.78 -28.68 -56.46
CA PRO A 4 11.80 -29.43 -55.75
C PRO A 4 11.28 -30.79 -55.28
N SER A 5 12.11 -31.84 -55.34
CA SER A 5 11.70 -33.17 -54.89
C SER A 5 11.42 -33.18 -53.39
N GLN A 6 10.33 -33.83 -52.95
CA GLN A 6 9.98 -33.96 -51.52
C GLN A 6 11.14 -34.48 -50.67
N LYS A 7 11.98 -35.34 -51.24
CA LYS A 7 13.17 -35.90 -50.58
C LYS A 7 14.22 -34.82 -50.24
N LEU A 8 14.39 -33.81 -51.10
CA LEU A 8 15.28 -32.67 -50.85
C LEU A 8 14.72 -31.76 -49.76
N ILE A 9 13.41 -31.50 -49.77
CA ILE A 9 12.74 -30.67 -48.74
C ILE A 9 12.89 -31.32 -47.36
N LEU A 10 12.64 -32.63 -47.26
CA LEU A 10 12.78 -33.38 -46.00
C LEU A 10 14.23 -33.41 -45.51
N ARG A 11 15.20 -33.50 -46.42
CA ARG A 11 16.63 -33.42 -46.07
C ARG A 11 16.98 -32.04 -45.48
N GLN A 12 16.47 -30.96 -46.08
CA GLN A 12 16.68 -29.61 -45.60
C GLN A 12 16.09 -29.40 -44.20
N ILE A 13 14.88 -29.91 -43.96
CA ILE A 13 14.22 -29.85 -42.65
C ILE A 13 15.06 -30.58 -41.58
N ARG A 14 15.55 -31.80 -41.88
CA ARG A 14 16.40 -32.56 -40.96
C ARG A 14 17.72 -31.85 -40.64
N LEU A 15 18.36 -31.25 -41.65
CA LEU A 15 19.59 -30.47 -41.46
C LEU A 15 19.33 -29.24 -40.58
N ASN A 16 18.23 -28.53 -40.79
CA ASN A 16 17.82 -27.39 -39.96
C ASN A 16 17.52 -27.78 -38.50
N ILE A 17 16.89 -28.95 -38.28
CA ILE A 17 16.66 -29.48 -36.93
C ILE A 17 17.98 -29.84 -36.25
N ARG A 18 18.90 -30.49 -36.98
CA ARG A 18 20.22 -30.87 -36.47
C ARG A 18 21.06 -29.64 -36.12
N ASP A 19 21.02 -28.59 -36.94
CA ASP A 19 21.73 -27.33 -36.70
C ASP A 19 21.14 -26.54 -35.51
N ARG A 20 19.81 -26.58 -35.31
CA ARG A 20 19.17 -26.05 -34.09
C ARG A 20 19.59 -26.83 -32.83
N ASN A 21 19.76 -28.14 -32.94
CA ASN A 21 20.16 -28.99 -31.83
C ASN A 21 21.66 -28.91 -31.52
N SER A 22 22.52 -28.69 -32.52
CA SER A 22 23.96 -28.43 -32.31
C SER A 22 24.19 -27.06 -31.67
N LYS A 23 23.45 -26.02 -32.09
CA LYS A 23 23.47 -24.69 -31.46
C LYS A 23 22.97 -24.69 -30.00
N ARG A 24 22.09 -25.64 -29.62
CA ARG A 24 21.67 -25.84 -28.22
C ARG A 24 22.72 -26.56 -27.34
N ARG A 25 23.75 -27.17 -27.91
CA ARG A 25 24.75 -27.99 -27.19
C ARG A 25 26.13 -27.36 -27.03
N VAL A 26 26.38 -26.18 -27.59
CA VAL A 26 27.59 -25.42 -27.28
C VAL A 26 27.40 -24.76 -25.91
N LYS A 27 27.80 -25.47 -24.85
CA LYS A 27 28.06 -24.84 -23.54
C LYS A 27 29.35 -24.03 -23.69
N SER A 28 29.23 -22.75 -23.98
CA SER A 28 30.22 -21.79 -23.53
C SER A 28 30.29 -21.87 -22.00
N PRO A 29 31.46 -21.66 -21.36
CA PRO A 29 31.53 -21.41 -19.93
C PRO A 29 30.96 -20.01 -19.69
N GLY A 30 29.63 -19.93 -19.77
CA GLY A 30 28.86 -18.73 -19.65
C GLY A 30 28.61 -18.43 -18.18
N VAL A 31 28.98 -17.22 -17.79
CA VAL A 31 28.48 -16.51 -16.61
C VAL A 31 27.06 -16.96 -16.29
N CYS A 32 26.85 -17.50 -15.09
CA CYS A 32 25.55 -17.96 -14.63
C CYS A 32 24.63 -16.75 -14.48
N PHE A 33 23.89 -16.40 -15.54
CA PHE A 33 22.76 -15.49 -15.42
C PHE A 33 21.70 -16.21 -14.58
N ASP A 34 21.57 -15.81 -13.32
CA ASP A 34 20.47 -16.22 -12.46
C ASP A 34 19.14 -16.09 -13.21
N LYS A 35 18.42 -17.20 -13.38
CA LYS A 35 17.12 -17.22 -14.06
C LYS A 35 16.20 -16.17 -13.44
N GLU A 36 15.60 -15.33 -14.29
CA GLU A 36 14.59 -14.34 -13.92
C GLU A 36 13.42 -15.06 -13.22
N ILE A 37 13.15 -14.72 -11.95
CA ILE A 37 12.01 -15.29 -11.22
C ILE A 37 10.78 -14.42 -11.47
N ILE A 38 9.69 -15.09 -11.85
CA ILE A 38 8.37 -14.48 -12.00
C ILE A 38 7.71 -14.38 -10.64
N VAL A 39 7.53 -13.16 -10.15
CA VAL A 39 6.77 -12.86 -8.93
C VAL A 39 5.30 -12.69 -9.30
N LYS A 40 4.48 -13.67 -8.92
CA LYS A 40 3.03 -13.63 -9.10
C LYS A 40 2.34 -12.96 -7.92
N PHE A 41 1.39 -12.09 -8.22
CA PHE A 41 0.55 -11.43 -7.22
C PHE A 41 -0.79 -12.16 -7.00
N PRO A 42 -1.43 -12.00 -5.83
CA PRO A 42 -2.79 -12.52 -5.61
C PRO A 42 -3.82 -11.82 -6.49
N LYS A 43 -4.98 -12.48 -6.70
CA LYS A 43 -6.12 -11.90 -7.43
C LYS A 43 -6.57 -10.56 -6.88
N ILE A 44 -6.52 -10.39 -5.56
CA ILE A 44 -6.85 -9.15 -4.87
C ILE A 44 -5.61 -8.67 -4.11
N ILE A 45 -5.25 -7.40 -4.28
CA ILE A 45 -4.17 -6.77 -3.53
C ILE A 45 -4.78 -6.04 -2.33
N SER A 46 -4.54 -6.59 -1.14
CA SER A 46 -4.95 -6.03 0.15
C SER A 46 -4.08 -6.63 1.27
N ILE A 47 -3.87 -5.85 2.32
CA ILE A 47 -3.23 -6.27 3.57
C ILE A 47 -4.24 -6.55 4.69
N ALA A 48 -5.50 -6.12 4.55
CA ALA A 48 -6.58 -6.35 5.51
C ALA A 48 -7.29 -7.72 5.36
N TYR A 49 -7.28 -8.30 4.15
CA TYR A 49 -7.91 -9.62 3.90
C TYR A 49 -6.90 -10.77 4.09
N PRO A 50 -7.06 -11.68 5.09
CA PRO A 50 -6.04 -12.69 5.42
C PRO A 50 -5.57 -13.55 4.24
N ALA A 51 -6.50 -14.06 3.43
CA ALA A 51 -6.20 -14.97 2.31
C ALA A 51 -5.36 -14.31 1.21
N TYR A 52 -5.48 -12.98 1.05
CA TYR A 52 -4.76 -12.20 0.05
C TYR A 52 -3.47 -11.60 0.63
N ARG A 53 -3.51 -11.17 1.90
CA ARG A 53 -2.36 -10.67 2.66
C ARG A 53 -1.18 -11.63 2.59
N ALA A 54 -1.38 -12.91 2.94
CA ALA A 54 -0.31 -13.90 2.94
C ALA A 54 0.38 -14.03 1.57
N LYS A 55 -0.41 -14.04 0.49
CA LYS A 55 0.09 -14.15 -0.89
C LYS A 55 0.82 -12.88 -1.32
N LEU A 56 0.30 -11.70 -0.98
CA LEU A 56 0.94 -10.41 -1.26
C LEU A 56 2.29 -10.30 -0.53
N LEU A 57 2.32 -10.62 0.77
CA LEU A 57 3.54 -10.55 1.57
C LEU A 57 4.59 -11.56 1.10
N LYS A 58 4.18 -12.76 0.68
CA LYS A 58 5.08 -13.71 0.03
C LYS A 58 5.70 -13.15 -1.26
N ALA A 59 4.90 -12.51 -2.11
CA ALA A 59 5.39 -11.85 -3.32
C ALA A 59 6.39 -10.73 -3.00
N LEU A 60 6.06 -9.86 -2.04
CA LEU A 60 6.92 -8.76 -1.60
C LEU A 60 8.23 -9.24 -0.96
N LYS A 61 8.19 -10.34 -0.20
CA LYS A 61 9.40 -10.98 0.35
C LYS A 61 10.33 -11.46 -0.76
N HIS A 62 9.79 -12.08 -1.81
CA HIS A 62 10.59 -12.49 -2.97
C HIS A 62 11.19 -11.29 -3.71
N ILE A 63 10.43 -10.21 -3.89
CA ILE A 63 10.93 -8.97 -4.49
C ILE A 63 12.10 -8.42 -3.67
N HIS A 64 11.94 -8.29 -2.36
CA HIS A 64 12.97 -7.77 -1.46
C HIS A 64 14.25 -8.62 -1.50
N ILE A 65 14.15 -9.95 -1.44
CA ILE A 65 15.31 -10.85 -1.53
C ILE A 65 16.07 -10.67 -2.85
N ARG A 66 15.36 -10.44 -3.96
CA ARG A 66 16.02 -10.23 -5.26
C ARG A 66 16.63 -8.84 -5.37
N ASP A 67 15.99 -7.82 -4.82
CA ASP A 67 16.50 -6.45 -4.76
C ASP A 67 17.85 -6.39 -4.01
N ILE A 68 17.92 -6.97 -2.80
CA ILE A 68 19.16 -7.00 -2.01
C ILE A 68 20.27 -7.82 -2.69
N THR A 69 19.90 -8.88 -3.43
CA THR A 69 20.86 -9.70 -4.19
C THR A 69 21.13 -9.14 -5.60
N LYS A 70 20.58 -7.96 -5.92
CA LYS A 70 20.72 -7.27 -7.22
C LYS A 70 20.32 -8.11 -8.42
N LYS A 71 19.43 -9.09 -8.23
CA LYS A 71 18.97 -9.99 -9.30
C LYS A 71 17.75 -9.42 -10.03
N PRO A 72 17.54 -9.77 -11.32
CA PRO A 72 16.36 -9.33 -12.06
C PRO A 72 15.05 -9.78 -11.42
N ILE A 73 14.02 -8.93 -11.55
CA ILE A 73 12.68 -9.13 -11.01
C ILE A 73 11.66 -9.01 -12.15
N PHE A 74 10.85 -10.04 -12.34
CA PHE A 74 9.71 -10.00 -13.25
C PHE A 74 8.40 -9.97 -12.47
N LEU A 75 7.71 -8.83 -12.49
CA LEU A 75 6.43 -8.62 -11.82
C LEU A 75 5.26 -9.08 -12.70
N ASP A 76 4.46 -10.02 -12.21
CA ASP A 76 3.33 -10.59 -12.94
C ASP A 76 1.99 -10.23 -12.32
N PHE A 77 1.36 -9.19 -12.88
CA PHE A 77 0.03 -8.73 -12.49
C PHE A 77 -1.11 -9.37 -13.29
N ARG A 78 -0.84 -10.33 -14.20
CA ARG A 78 -1.83 -10.84 -15.17
C ARG A 78 -3.17 -11.21 -14.54
N ASN A 79 -3.13 -11.85 -13.38
CA ASN A 79 -4.31 -12.37 -12.68
C ASN A 79 -4.83 -11.44 -11.57
N VAL A 80 -4.31 -10.22 -11.45
CA VAL A 80 -4.78 -9.25 -10.45
C VAL A 80 -6.07 -8.61 -10.97
N GLU A 81 -7.16 -8.89 -10.27
CA GLU A 81 -8.53 -8.51 -10.64
C GLU A 81 -8.97 -7.24 -9.88
N LEU A 82 -8.43 -7.01 -8.68
CA LEU A 82 -8.82 -5.88 -7.82
C LEU A 82 -7.63 -5.35 -6.99
N LEU A 83 -7.57 -4.03 -6.83
CA LEU A 83 -6.65 -3.32 -5.95
C LEU A 83 -7.46 -2.60 -4.87
N TYR A 84 -7.36 -3.03 -3.61
CA TYR A 84 -7.90 -2.25 -2.50
C TYR A 84 -6.91 -1.16 -2.09
N PRO A 85 -7.37 -0.01 -1.56
CA PRO A 85 -6.50 1.11 -1.21
C PRO A 85 -5.38 0.75 -0.24
N ASP A 86 -5.67 -0.06 0.79
CA ASP A 86 -4.70 -0.52 1.78
C ASP A 86 -3.56 -1.33 1.15
N GLY A 87 -3.89 -2.25 0.25
CA GLY A 87 -2.91 -3.07 -0.45
C GLY A 87 -2.17 -2.30 -1.55
N ALA A 88 -2.86 -1.41 -2.25
CA ALA A 88 -2.29 -0.63 -3.36
C ALA A 88 -1.20 0.31 -2.85
N ILE A 89 -1.50 1.12 -1.82
CA ILE A 89 -0.50 2.03 -1.24
C ILE A 89 0.66 1.24 -0.62
N TYR A 90 0.38 0.11 0.05
CA TYR A 90 1.43 -0.72 0.64
C TYR A 90 2.36 -1.31 -0.42
N LEU A 91 1.80 -1.79 -1.54
CA LEU A 91 2.57 -2.26 -2.68
C LEU A 91 3.42 -1.15 -3.28
N VAL A 92 2.85 0.03 -3.53
CA VAL A 92 3.59 1.19 -4.04
C VAL A 92 4.73 1.56 -3.10
N HIS A 93 4.47 1.63 -1.79
CA HIS A 93 5.47 1.96 -0.79
C HIS A 93 6.64 0.96 -0.81
N LYS A 94 6.33 -0.33 -0.87
CA LYS A 94 7.34 -1.39 -0.93
C LYS A 94 8.16 -1.37 -2.23
N LEU A 95 7.53 -1.04 -3.36
CA LEU A 95 8.21 -0.89 -4.64
C LEU A 95 9.07 0.39 -4.68
N ASP A 96 8.63 1.45 -4.01
CA ASP A 96 9.39 2.69 -3.91
C ASP A 96 10.70 2.51 -3.15
N LYS A 97 10.69 1.71 -2.07
CA LYS A 97 11.87 1.42 -1.23
C LYS A 97 12.95 0.58 -1.93
N LEU A 98 12.68 -0.02 -3.09
CA LEU A 98 13.65 -0.87 -3.80
C LEU A 98 14.88 -0.08 -4.22
N CYS A 99 16.07 -0.63 -3.96
CA CYS A 99 17.34 0.00 -4.31
C CYS A 99 17.67 -0.18 -5.81
N ASN A 100 17.29 -1.30 -6.42
CA ASN A 100 17.62 -1.63 -7.81
C ASN A 100 16.39 -1.70 -8.71
N LYS A 101 15.87 -0.52 -9.08
CA LYS A 101 14.72 -0.39 -10.00
C LYS A 101 15.06 -0.69 -11.47
N ILE A 102 16.34 -0.74 -11.85
CA ILE A 102 16.77 -0.87 -13.25
C ILE A 102 16.45 -2.26 -13.82
N ASN A 103 16.53 -3.31 -13.00
CA ASN A 103 16.34 -4.69 -13.44
C ASN A 103 14.90 -5.21 -13.21
N ILE A 104 13.94 -4.29 -13.11
CA ILE A 104 12.53 -4.63 -12.97
C ILE A 104 11.88 -4.63 -14.36
N LYS A 105 11.22 -5.74 -14.66
CA LYS A 105 10.34 -5.93 -15.81
C LYS A 105 9.01 -6.48 -15.32
N GLY A 106 8.02 -6.54 -16.19
CA GLY A 106 6.80 -7.23 -15.84
C GLY A 106 5.78 -7.30 -16.94
N ARG A 107 4.59 -7.73 -16.54
CA ARG A 107 3.39 -7.72 -17.38
C ARG A 107 2.21 -7.20 -16.59
N SER A 108 1.37 -6.45 -17.29
CA SER A 108 0.18 -5.83 -16.73
C SER A 108 -0.93 -6.86 -16.44
N SER A 109 -1.96 -6.41 -15.73
CA SER A 109 -3.20 -7.16 -15.50
C SER A 109 -3.98 -7.37 -16.80
N SER A 110 -4.74 -8.46 -16.87
CA SER A 110 -5.74 -8.69 -17.92
C SER A 110 -6.99 -7.82 -17.76
N PHE A 111 -7.20 -7.18 -16.60
CA PHE A 111 -8.38 -6.38 -16.28
C PHE A 111 -8.12 -4.89 -16.52
N THR A 112 -8.92 -4.25 -17.38
CA THR A 112 -8.71 -2.86 -17.85
C THR A 112 -8.65 -1.83 -16.71
N THR A 113 -9.54 -1.94 -15.71
CA THR A 113 -9.53 -1.06 -14.54
C THR A 113 -8.22 -1.17 -13.77
N VAL A 114 -7.76 -2.39 -13.49
CA VAL A 114 -6.47 -2.62 -12.82
C VAL A 114 -5.31 -2.13 -13.67
N ARG A 115 -5.33 -2.32 -15.00
CA ARG A 115 -4.31 -1.77 -15.90
C ARG A 115 -4.20 -0.26 -15.79
N ALA A 116 -5.34 0.44 -15.74
CA ALA A 116 -5.37 1.89 -15.62
C ALA A 116 -4.84 2.34 -14.25
N MET A 117 -5.25 1.66 -13.17
CA MET A 117 -4.72 1.90 -11.82
C MET A 117 -3.20 1.68 -11.74
N LEU A 118 -2.68 0.58 -12.28
CA LEU A 118 -1.24 0.31 -12.31
C LEU A 118 -0.45 1.37 -13.12
N SER A 119 -1.07 1.98 -14.12
CA SER A 119 -0.47 3.11 -14.85
C SER A 119 -0.44 4.36 -13.95
N LYS A 120 -1.59 4.71 -13.34
CA LYS A 120 -1.73 5.85 -12.43
C LYS A 120 -0.78 5.79 -11.25
N LEU A 121 -0.55 4.59 -10.70
CA LEU A 121 0.39 4.35 -9.59
C LEU A 121 1.87 4.32 -10.02
N GLY A 122 2.19 4.53 -11.31
CA GLY A 122 3.56 4.49 -11.82
C GLY A 122 4.18 3.09 -11.92
N ILE A 123 3.42 2.03 -11.65
CA ILE A 123 3.92 0.64 -11.66
C ILE A 123 4.24 0.18 -13.09
N HIS A 124 3.51 0.64 -14.12
CA HIS A 124 3.86 0.35 -15.51
C HIS A 124 5.21 0.95 -15.90
N LYS A 125 5.48 2.20 -15.51
CA LYS A 125 6.77 2.86 -15.70
C LYS A 125 7.90 2.06 -15.04
N LEU A 126 7.69 1.60 -13.81
CA LEU A 126 8.64 0.74 -13.09
C LEU A 126 8.92 -0.58 -13.83
N MET A 127 7.88 -1.22 -14.36
CA MET A 127 7.99 -2.49 -15.11
C MET A 127 8.48 -2.33 -16.56
N LYS A 128 8.68 -1.09 -17.03
CA LYS A 128 8.98 -0.77 -18.45
C LYS A 128 7.92 -1.32 -19.41
N VAL A 129 6.66 -1.26 -18.97
CA VAL A 129 5.47 -1.60 -19.76
C VAL A 129 4.82 -0.31 -20.22
N ALA A 130 4.28 -0.27 -21.43
CA ALA A 130 3.54 0.88 -21.93
C ALA A 130 2.35 1.19 -21.02
N GLU A 131 2.23 2.46 -20.61
CA GLU A 131 1.11 2.93 -19.80
C GLU A 131 -0.21 2.71 -20.54
N TYR A 132 -1.23 2.30 -19.79
CA TYR A 132 -2.55 2.08 -20.33
C TYR A 132 -3.44 3.30 -20.08
N ARG A 133 -3.90 3.92 -21.16
CA ARG A 133 -4.93 4.95 -21.14
C ARG A 133 -6.26 4.31 -21.54
N PRO A 134 -7.27 4.27 -20.65
CA PRO A 134 -8.56 3.70 -20.99
C PRO A 134 -9.27 4.59 -22.03
N THR A 135 -10.04 3.98 -22.93
CA THR A 135 -10.82 4.71 -23.96
C THR A 135 -12.04 5.41 -23.37
N LYS A 136 -12.53 4.94 -22.22
CA LYS A 136 -13.59 5.57 -21.43
C LYS A 136 -13.02 6.04 -20.10
N LEU A 137 -13.50 7.18 -19.62
CA LEU A 137 -13.15 7.70 -18.31
C LEU A 137 -13.52 6.69 -17.22
N LEU A 138 -12.55 6.27 -16.42
CA LEU A 138 -12.77 5.43 -15.25
C LEU A 138 -12.71 6.30 -14.00
N ARG A 139 -13.88 6.75 -13.52
CA ARG A 139 -13.99 7.74 -12.42
C ARG A 139 -13.24 7.32 -11.16
N ILE A 140 -13.26 6.03 -10.83
CA ILE A 140 -12.51 5.49 -9.70
C ILE A 140 -11.00 5.66 -9.87
N VAL A 141 -10.45 5.51 -11.09
CA VAL A 141 -9.01 5.60 -11.35
C VAL A 141 -8.53 7.05 -11.37
N GLU A 142 -9.33 7.96 -11.92
CA GLU A 142 -8.93 9.37 -12.02
C GLU A 142 -8.82 10.05 -10.65
N ARG A 143 -9.59 9.56 -9.67
CA ARG A 143 -9.63 10.11 -8.32
C ARG A 143 -8.75 9.33 -7.34
N TRP A 144 -7.74 8.64 -7.87
CA TRP A 144 -6.64 8.09 -7.11
C TRP A 144 -5.50 9.10 -7.08
N HIS A 145 -5.07 9.46 -5.87
CA HIS A 145 -4.07 10.49 -5.67
C HIS A 145 -3.15 10.14 -4.50
N ILE A 146 -1.84 10.09 -4.76
CA ILE A 146 -0.82 9.78 -3.77
C ILE A 146 0.01 11.03 -3.51
N ILE A 147 0.16 11.37 -2.24
CA ILE A 147 1.02 12.43 -1.74
C ILE A 147 2.11 11.75 -0.91
N GLU A 148 3.36 12.19 -1.06
CA GLU A 148 4.50 11.61 -0.35
C GLU A 148 5.34 12.65 0.38
N GLY A 149 5.98 12.24 1.48
CA GLY A 149 6.88 13.12 2.21
C GLY A 149 7.84 12.39 3.13
N VAL A 150 8.80 13.16 3.65
CA VAL A 150 9.87 12.68 4.55
C VAL A 150 9.99 13.53 5.83
N SER A 151 9.16 14.58 5.95
CA SER A 151 9.11 15.51 7.07
C SER A 151 7.65 15.75 7.50
N ALA A 152 7.47 16.34 8.68
CA ALA A 152 6.16 16.80 9.17
C ALA A 152 5.80 18.19 8.63
N GLU A 153 6.79 18.93 8.12
CA GLU A 153 6.57 20.19 7.42
C GLU A 153 5.97 19.90 6.04
N LEU A 154 4.67 20.15 5.91
CA LEU A 154 3.92 19.81 4.71
C LEU A 154 4.23 20.75 3.54
N GLY A 155 4.47 22.04 3.80
CA GLY A 155 4.68 23.06 2.75
C GLY A 155 3.56 22.99 1.69
N ASP A 156 3.93 22.98 0.42
CA ASP A 156 3.01 22.87 -0.73
C ASP A 156 2.11 21.62 -0.69
N LYS A 157 2.50 20.56 0.05
CA LYS A 157 1.66 19.36 0.21
C LYS A 157 0.43 19.62 1.06
N TYR A 158 0.45 20.66 1.89
CA TYR A 158 -0.72 21.06 2.66
C TYR A 158 -1.87 21.43 1.71
N ASP A 159 -1.58 22.26 0.70
CA ASP A 159 -2.57 22.67 -0.30
C ASP A 159 -3.06 21.46 -1.11
N GLU A 160 -2.17 20.53 -1.47
CA GLU A 160 -2.53 19.31 -2.19
C GLU A 160 -3.46 18.39 -1.36
N ILE A 161 -3.20 18.27 -0.06
CA ILE A 161 -4.06 17.55 0.91
C ILE A 161 -5.41 18.27 1.04
N GLU A 162 -5.40 19.59 1.22
CA GLU A 162 -6.61 20.42 1.32
C GLU A 162 -7.49 20.27 0.08
N ASP A 163 -6.90 20.31 -1.11
CA ASP A 163 -7.59 20.10 -2.38
C ASP A 163 -8.25 18.73 -2.48
N GLN A 164 -7.63 17.67 -1.95
CA GLN A 164 -8.27 16.36 -1.90
C GLN A 164 -9.41 16.32 -0.88
N ILE A 165 -9.21 16.88 0.32
CA ILE A 165 -10.24 16.95 1.36
C ILE A 165 -11.47 17.72 0.85
N ASN A 166 -11.27 18.82 0.13
CA ASN A 166 -12.33 19.62 -0.50
C ASN A 166 -13.17 18.83 -1.51
N LYS A 167 -12.64 17.75 -2.09
CA LYS A 167 -13.38 16.86 -3.01
C LYS A 167 -14.23 15.82 -2.27
N ILE A 168 -13.99 15.62 -0.98
CA ILE A 168 -14.61 14.57 -0.16
C ILE A 168 -15.69 15.16 0.74
N VAL A 169 -15.38 16.25 1.44
CA VAL A 169 -16.27 16.92 2.40
C VAL A 169 -16.37 18.42 2.12
N LYS A 170 -17.55 18.98 2.37
CA LYS A 170 -17.83 20.40 2.09
C LYS A 170 -17.87 21.26 3.35
N ASP A 171 -18.31 20.71 4.48
CA ASP A 171 -18.48 21.47 5.71
C ASP A 171 -17.14 21.70 6.43
N LYS A 172 -17.01 22.86 7.08
CA LYS A 172 -15.77 23.29 7.74
C LYS A 172 -15.35 22.35 8.87
N LYS A 173 -16.32 21.76 9.59
CA LYS A 173 -16.05 20.90 10.75
C LYS A 173 -15.39 19.60 10.30
N SER A 174 -15.97 18.91 9.32
CA SER A 174 -15.41 17.67 8.75
C SER A 174 -14.05 17.90 8.12
N LYS A 175 -13.84 19.03 7.41
CA LYS A 175 -12.53 19.39 6.87
C LYS A 175 -11.48 19.47 7.97
N MET A 176 -11.78 20.22 9.04
CA MET A 176 -10.89 20.36 10.19
C MET A 176 -10.58 19.02 10.86
N ILE A 177 -11.58 18.15 11.04
CA ILE A 177 -11.39 16.81 11.61
C ILE A 177 -10.43 15.97 10.75
N LEU A 178 -10.62 15.96 9.42
CA LEU A 178 -9.74 15.22 8.51
C LEU A 178 -8.32 15.80 8.49
N HIS A 179 -8.16 17.12 8.45
CA HIS A 179 -6.85 17.77 8.51
C HIS A 179 -6.09 17.42 9.79
N ASN A 180 -6.77 17.47 10.94
CA ASN A 180 -6.16 17.12 12.22
C ASN A 180 -5.76 15.64 12.25
N ALA A 181 -6.65 14.73 11.82
CA ALA A 181 -6.39 13.30 11.79
C ALA A 181 -5.21 12.93 10.87
N ILE A 182 -5.13 13.52 9.68
CA ILE A 182 -4.04 13.29 8.72
C ILE A 182 -2.74 13.87 9.25
N SER A 183 -2.74 15.11 9.73
CA SER A 183 -1.55 15.78 10.28
C SER A 183 -0.98 14.99 11.46
N GLU A 184 -1.83 14.57 12.39
CA GLU A 184 -1.44 13.77 13.55
C GLU A 184 -0.87 12.41 13.13
N ALA A 185 -1.47 11.73 12.15
CA ALA A 185 -0.94 10.48 11.65
C ALA A 185 0.43 10.65 10.99
N ILE A 186 0.64 11.73 10.23
CA ILE A 186 1.96 12.06 9.64
C ILE A 186 2.98 12.38 10.75
N THR A 187 2.61 13.18 11.74
CA THR A 187 3.45 13.48 12.90
C THR A 187 3.86 12.21 13.65
N ASN A 188 2.95 11.25 13.83
CA ASN A 188 3.26 9.95 14.44
C ASN A 188 4.29 9.16 13.63
N VAL A 189 4.21 9.19 12.29
CA VAL A 189 5.22 8.55 11.44
C VAL A 189 6.58 9.20 11.63
N ILE A 190 6.65 10.52 11.53
CA ILE A 190 7.92 11.27 11.60
C ILE A 190 8.60 11.13 12.97
N ASN A 191 7.83 11.17 14.06
CA ASN A 191 8.38 11.15 15.41
C ASN A 191 8.68 9.75 15.93
N HIS A 192 8.00 8.71 15.43
CA HIS A 192 8.05 7.38 16.06
C HIS A 192 8.38 6.24 15.11
N ALA A 193 8.13 6.36 13.80
CA ALA A 193 8.35 5.26 12.88
C ALA A 193 9.82 5.15 12.46
N TYR A 194 10.58 6.24 12.43
CA TYR A 194 11.94 6.23 11.89
C TYR A 194 12.96 6.82 12.86
N ASP A 195 14.16 6.25 12.87
CA ASP A 195 15.28 6.81 13.61
C ASP A 195 15.93 7.96 12.84
N PRO A 196 16.61 8.92 13.52
CA PRO A 196 17.34 10.01 12.86
C PRO A 196 18.37 9.56 11.82
N LEU A 197 18.86 8.32 11.92
CA LEU A 197 19.88 7.75 11.02
C LEU A 197 19.31 6.88 9.89
N ASP A 198 17.99 6.66 9.81
CA ASP A 198 17.41 5.84 8.75
C ASP A 198 17.56 6.48 7.36
N ASP A 199 18.09 5.75 6.39
CA ASP A 199 18.20 6.25 5.00
C ASP A 199 16.83 6.40 4.30
N TYR A 200 15.82 5.68 4.77
CA TYR A 200 14.47 5.67 4.19
C TYR A 200 13.43 6.01 5.26
N LYS A 201 12.82 7.19 5.17
CA LYS A 201 11.84 7.72 6.14
C LYS A 201 10.55 8.24 5.51
N LYS A 202 10.18 7.66 4.37
CA LYS A 202 9.04 8.16 3.60
C LYS A 202 7.71 7.77 4.25
N TRP A 203 6.74 8.65 4.18
CA TRP A 203 5.32 8.36 4.35
C TRP A 203 4.59 8.55 3.02
N LEU A 204 3.58 7.74 2.78
CA LEU A 204 2.65 7.89 1.66
C LEU A 204 1.25 8.11 2.20
N LEU A 205 0.54 9.11 1.65
CA LEU A 205 -0.86 9.37 1.88
C LEU A 205 -1.62 9.16 0.57
N PHE A 206 -2.66 8.34 0.62
CA PHE A 206 -3.41 7.94 -0.56
C PHE A 206 -4.89 8.26 -0.40
N PHE A 207 -5.42 9.01 -1.37
CA PHE A 207 -6.85 9.25 -1.53
C PHE A 207 -7.39 8.38 -2.65
N ALA A 208 -8.38 7.56 -2.35
CA ALA A 208 -9.13 6.76 -3.31
C ALA A 208 -10.61 7.11 -3.19
N ILE A 209 -11.10 7.97 -4.08
CA ILE A 209 -12.51 8.35 -4.12
C ILE A 209 -13.23 7.43 -5.11
N ASP A 210 -14.24 6.71 -4.64
CA ASP A 210 -15.10 5.82 -5.42
C ASP A 210 -16.53 6.39 -5.45
N PRO A 211 -16.89 7.16 -6.49
CA PRO A 211 -18.23 7.72 -6.63
C PRO A 211 -19.32 6.66 -6.88
N GLU A 212 -18.97 5.48 -7.38
CA GLU A 212 -19.97 4.42 -7.65
C GLU A 212 -20.41 3.75 -6.35
N ARG A 213 -19.51 3.69 -5.36
CA ARG A 213 -19.79 3.17 -4.03
C ARG A 213 -20.10 4.25 -2.99
N GLU A 214 -20.21 5.50 -3.42
CA GLU A 214 -20.37 6.66 -2.55
C GLU A 214 -19.39 6.62 -1.36
N SER A 215 -18.13 6.27 -1.62
CA SER A 215 -17.12 6.08 -0.57
C SER A 215 -15.78 6.69 -0.92
N CYS A 216 -15.08 7.18 0.09
CA CYS A 216 -13.69 7.59 -0.01
C CYS A 216 -12.86 6.79 0.99
N TYR A 217 -11.66 6.42 0.55
CA TYR A 217 -10.63 5.84 1.40
C TYR A 217 -9.45 6.79 1.45
N ILE A 218 -9.03 7.13 2.66
CA ILE A 218 -7.79 7.86 2.92
C ILE A 218 -6.87 6.89 3.64
N VAL A 219 -5.70 6.62 3.08
CA VAL A 219 -4.74 5.69 3.67
C VAL A 219 -3.39 6.35 3.86
N LEU A 220 -2.92 6.44 5.09
CA LEU A 220 -1.52 6.75 5.38
C LEU A 220 -0.74 5.44 5.53
N SER A 221 0.48 5.39 5.01
CA SER A 221 1.38 4.23 5.07
C SER A 221 2.81 4.66 5.36
N ASP A 222 3.45 3.97 6.31
CA ASP A 222 4.89 4.01 6.57
C ASP A 222 5.51 2.60 6.46
N LEU A 223 6.84 2.54 6.38
CA LEU A 223 7.62 1.30 6.41
C LEU A 223 8.61 1.26 7.59
N GLY A 224 8.36 2.04 8.63
CA GLY A 224 9.20 2.17 9.81
C GLY A 224 8.87 1.16 10.91
N LYS A 225 9.15 1.57 12.15
CA LYS A 225 8.80 0.87 13.39
C LYS A 225 7.29 0.76 13.52
N THR A 226 6.86 -0.40 13.97
CA THR A 226 5.44 -0.74 14.11
C THR A 226 4.91 -0.29 15.45
N ILE A 227 3.60 0.00 15.56
CA ILE A 227 2.94 0.37 16.83
C ILE A 227 3.28 -0.62 17.97
N PRO A 228 3.19 -1.95 17.79
CA PRO A 228 3.60 -2.90 18.83
C PRO A 228 5.03 -2.74 19.35
N ALA A 229 5.94 -2.21 18.53
CA ALA A 229 7.34 -2.00 18.90
C ALA A 229 7.57 -0.64 19.60
N THR A 230 6.78 0.38 19.28
CA THR A 230 6.94 1.74 19.84
C THR A 230 6.13 1.95 21.12
N VAL A 231 4.96 1.31 21.22
CA VAL A 231 4.05 1.41 22.37
C VAL A 231 4.75 1.16 23.72
N PRO A 232 5.51 0.06 23.92
CA PRO A 232 6.17 -0.18 25.20
C PRO A 232 7.20 0.89 25.59
N VAL A 233 7.87 1.51 24.61
CA VAL A 233 8.90 2.54 24.85
C VAL A 233 8.25 3.82 25.36
N THR A 234 7.22 4.30 24.66
CA THR A 234 6.45 5.50 25.06
C THR A 234 5.85 5.35 26.45
N TRP A 235 5.53 4.13 26.89
CA TRP A 235 4.90 3.88 28.19
C TRP A 235 5.91 3.78 29.33
N LYS A 236 7.12 3.27 29.06
CA LYS A 236 8.24 3.33 30.02
C LYS A 236 8.64 4.77 30.31
N GLU A 237 8.68 5.62 29.28
CA GLU A 237 8.93 7.06 29.43
C GLU A 237 7.86 7.77 30.27
N LYS A 238 6.59 7.31 30.20
CA LYS A 238 5.47 7.84 30.99
C LYS A 238 5.33 7.23 32.40
N MET A 239 6.37 6.55 32.93
CA MET A 239 6.44 6.01 34.30
C MET A 239 5.28 5.10 34.74
N MET A 240 4.71 4.29 33.83
CA MET A 240 3.78 3.23 34.22
C MET A 240 4.53 1.91 34.37
N ASN A 241 4.67 1.40 35.60
CA ASN A 241 5.22 0.08 35.92
C ASN A 241 4.26 -1.03 35.47
N LEU A 242 4.20 -1.27 34.16
CA LEU A 242 3.30 -2.26 33.56
C LEU A 242 4.07 -3.31 32.71
N ASN A 243 5.38 -3.43 32.92
CA ASN A 243 6.29 -4.29 32.14
C ASN A 243 5.79 -5.74 31.98
N ASP A 244 5.14 -6.31 33.00
CA ASP A 244 4.70 -7.72 32.97
C ASP A 244 3.39 -7.96 32.22
N LEU A 245 2.58 -6.91 31.99
CA LEU A 245 1.29 -7.04 31.31
C LEU A 245 1.40 -6.94 29.78
N TYR A 246 2.53 -6.49 29.23
CA TYR A 246 2.72 -6.26 27.78
C TYR A 246 3.36 -7.39 27.02
N LEU A 247 4.28 -8.12 27.66
CA LEU A 247 5.04 -9.19 27.00
C LEU A 247 4.15 -10.34 26.52
N SER A 248 2.93 -10.47 27.05
CA SER A 248 1.94 -11.48 26.69
C SER A 248 0.87 -11.00 25.70
N LYS A 249 0.83 -9.71 25.35
CA LYS A 249 -0.22 -9.16 24.48
C LYS A 249 0.08 -9.42 23.01
N LYS A 250 -0.97 -9.72 22.26
CA LYS A 250 -0.91 -9.79 20.80
C LYS A 250 -0.78 -8.39 20.20
N ASP A 251 -0.23 -8.31 18.99
CA ASP A 251 -0.06 -7.05 18.28
C ASP A 251 -1.38 -6.28 18.14
N SER A 252 -2.50 -6.97 17.84
CA SER A 252 -3.82 -6.34 17.75
C SER A 252 -4.27 -5.65 19.03
N GLN A 253 -3.95 -6.23 20.19
CA GLN A 253 -4.27 -5.68 21.51
C GLN A 253 -3.38 -4.49 21.85
N LEU A 254 -2.11 -4.51 21.44
CA LEU A 254 -1.21 -3.36 21.59
C LEU A 254 -1.67 -2.17 20.73
N ILE A 255 -2.16 -2.44 19.51
CA ILE A 255 -2.77 -1.41 18.66
C ILE A 255 -4.03 -0.86 19.31
N GLU A 256 -4.93 -1.72 19.78
CA GLU A 256 -6.14 -1.29 20.50
C GLU A 256 -5.81 -0.43 21.73
N LEU A 257 -4.79 -0.79 22.50
CA LEU A 257 -4.39 0.01 23.65
C LEU A 257 -3.83 1.37 23.23
N ALA A 258 -3.06 1.43 22.14
CA ALA A 258 -2.59 2.71 21.58
C ALA A 258 -3.76 3.64 21.21
N THR A 259 -4.87 3.07 20.70
CA THR A 259 -6.09 3.83 20.37
C THR A 259 -6.87 4.29 21.60
N LYS A 260 -6.79 3.55 22.71
CA LYS A 260 -7.53 3.85 23.96
C LYS A 260 -6.77 4.78 24.91
N LEU A 261 -5.46 4.62 25.09
CA LEU A 261 -4.70 5.32 26.14
C LEU A 261 -4.54 6.82 25.90
N HIS A 262 -4.61 7.28 24.66
CA HIS A 262 -4.63 8.71 24.37
C HIS A 262 -5.96 9.38 24.72
N LYS A 263 -7.02 8.60 24.99
CA LYS A 263 -8.30 9.12 25.51
C LYS A 263 -8.25 9.47 27.00
N SER A 264 -7.33 8.89 27.78
CA SER A 264 -7.32 9.00 29.25
C SER A 264 -6.27 9.96 29.82
N ALA A 265 -5.46 10.62 28.98
CA ALA A 265 -4.28 11.38 29.42
C ALA A 265 -4.40 12.92 29.33
N THR A 266 -5.47 13.48 28.75
CA THR A 266 -5.49 14.91 28.39
C THR A 266 -6.58 15.68 29.14
N GLY A 267 -6.21 16.27 30.28
CA GLY A 267 -6.98 17.32 30.97
C GLY A 267 -6.47 18.74 30.67
N LEU A 268 -5.70 18.95 29.59
CA LEU A 268 -5.16 20.26 29.20
C LEU A 268 -5.22 20.46 27.67
N ASP A 269 -5.60 21.67 27.24
CA ASP A 269 -6.15 21.94 25.90
C ASP A 269 -5.14 22.16 24.76
N TYR A 270 -3.82 22.29 25.01
CA TYR A 270 -2.94 22.94 24.02
C TYR A 270 -1.72 22.15 23.49
N ARG A 271 -1.49 20.89 23.86
CA ARG A 271 -0.48 20.01 23.19
C ARG A 271 -0.79 18.52 23.38
N GLY A 272 -0.66 17.73 22.31
CA GLY A 272 -0.52 16.26 22.36
C GLY A 272 -1.80 15.44 22.42
N LYS A 273 -2.73 15.62 21.47
CA LYS A 273 -3.96 14.81 21.39
C LYS A 273 -3.74 13.40 20.81
N GLY A 274 -2.64 13.16 20.08
CA GLY A 274 -2.20 11.79 19.76
C GLY A 274 -3.21 11.02 18.92
N PHE A 275 -3.27 9.70 19.14
CA PHE A 275 -4.24 8.79 18.52
C PHE A 275 -5.72 9.20 18.63
N THR A 276 -6.06 10.11 19.55
CA THR A 276 -7.41 10.67 19.69
C THR A 276 -7.86 11.38 18.42
N ASP A 277 -7.00 12.17 17.77
CA ASP A 277 -7.39 12.92 16.56
C ASP A 277 -7.58 11.97 15.36
N ILE A 278 -6.73 10.94 15.25
CA ILE A 278 -6.91 9.85 14.27
C ILE A 278 -8.28 9.19 14.44
N MET A 279 -8.68 8.95 15.69
CA MET A 279 -9.95 8.34 16.04
C MET A 279 -11.13 9.32 16.06
N GLN A 280 -10.90 10.63 15.92
CA GLN A 280 -11.97 11.61 15.93
C GLN A 280 -12.84 11.50 14.68
N VAL A 281 -12.25 11.09 13.55
CA VAL A 281 -12.98 10.86 12.30
C VAL A 281 -14.17 9.92 12.53
N GLU A 282 -13.93 8.75 13.11
CA GLU A 282 -15.00 7.76 13.38
C GLU A 282 -16.06 8.26 14.37
N ARG A 283 -15.66 9.05 15.37
CA ARG A 283 -16.56 9.55 16.42
C ARG A 283 -17.46 10.68 15.95
N ASP A 284 -16.92 11.56 15.10
CA ASP A 284 -17.55 12.85 14.79
C ASP A 284 -18.06 12.94 13.35
N MET A 285 -17.69 11.99 12.48
CA MET A 285 -18.14 11.93 11.08
C MET A 285 -19.00 10.68 10.85
N ASP A 286 -20.29 10.92 10.65
CA ASP A 286 -21.30 9.87 10.59
C ASP A 286 -21.03 8.84 9.47
N GLY A 287 -21.15 7.56 9.80
CA GLY A 287 -20.87 6.45 8.88
C GLY A 287 -19.40 6.22 8.52
N SER A 288 -18.48 7.00 9.09
CA SER A 288 -17.04 6.81 8.85
C SER A 288 -16.46 5.67 9.70
N LYS A 289 -15.36 5.09 9.22
CA LYS A 289 -14.68 3.96 9.86
C LYS A 289 -13.18 4.19 9.88
N VAL A 290 -12.52 3.68 10.91
CA VAL A 290 -11.06 3.70 11.04
C VAL A 290 -10.53 2.28 11.15
N MET A 291 -9.44 1.98 10.45
CA MET A 291 -8.68 0.75 10.60
C MET A 291 -7.19 1.04 10.64
N VAL A 292 -6.52 0.52 11.66
CA VAL A 292 -5.07 0.58 11.81
C VAL A 292 -4.52 -0.83 11.65
N VAL A 293 -3.53 -1.00 10.77
CA VAL A 293 -2.83 -2.28 10.56
C VAL A 293 -1.35 -2.04 10.85
N SER A 294 -0.75 -2.84 11.73
CA SER A 294 0.67 -2.72 12.09
C SER A 294 1.22 -4.08 12.48
N ARG A 295 2.36 -4.48 11.91
CA ARG A 295 2.97 -5.79 12.14
C ARG A 295 1.98 -6.95 11.91
N ASN A 296 1.75 -7.82 12.89
CA ASN A 296 0.80 -8.93 12.81
C ASN A 296 -0.62 -8.51 13.24
N GLY A 297 -0.83 -7.31 13.75
CA GLY A 297 -2.12 -6.86 14.27
C GLY A 297 -2.85 -5.91 13.34
N ALA A 298 -4.16 -5.83 13.52
CA ALA A 298 -4.98 -4.70 13.17
C ALA A 298 -5.99 -4.41 14.26
N TRP A 299 -6.52 -3.20 14.23
CA TRP A 299 -7.70 -2.79 14.98
C TRP A 299 -8.60 -1.99 14.05
N SER A 300 -9.91 -2.24 14.04
CA SER A 300 -10.87 -1.39 13.37
C SER A 300 -12.03 -1.01 14.27
N SER A 301 -12.64 0.14 14.02
CA SER A 301 -13.84 0.57 14.74
C SER A 301 -15.02 -0.40 14.57
N GLU A 302 -15.09 -1.08 13.43
CA GLU A 302 -16.18 -2.02 13.10
C GLU A 302 -15.99 -3.42 13.69
N ALA A 303 -14.76 -3.97 13.64
CA ALA A 303 -14.50 -5.37 13.98
C ALA A 303 -13.60 -5.55 15.21
N GLY A 304 -13.09 -4.46 15.79
CA GLY A 304 -12.17 -4.51 16.93
C GLY A 304 -10.79 -5.06 16.56
N PRO A 305 -10.04 -5.60 17.55
CA PRO A 305 -8.70 -6.15 17.34
C PRO A 305 -8.73 -7.47 16.55
N LYS A 306 -7.79 -7.62 15.61
CA LYS A 306 -7.62 -8.82 14.79
C LYS A 306 -6.15 -9.08 14.51
N ASP A 307 -5.70 -10.32 14.70
CA ASP A 307 -4.33 -10.74 14.38
C ASP A 307 -4.27 -11.51 13.05
N TYR A 308 -3.10 -11.43 12.42
CA TYR A 308 -2.74 -12.09 11.17
C TYR A 308 -1.48 -12.94 11.38
N PRO A 309 -1.36 -14.08 10.69
CA PRO A 309 -0.15 -14.91 10.77
C PRO A 309 1.08 -14.21 10.19
N ASP A 310 0.90 -13.38 9.18
CA ASP A 310 1.99 -12.72 8.46
C ASP A 310 2.13 -11.24 8.88
N ALA A 311 3.36 -10.83 9.21
CA ALA A 311 3.68 -9.46 9.59
C ALA A 311 3.83 -8.53 8.37
N ILE A 312 3.25 -7.34 8.43
CA ILE A 312 3.68 -6.22 7.57
C ILE A 312 4.85 -5.49 8.23
N GLN A 313 5.68 -4.85 7.41
CA GLN A 313 6.56 -3.77 7.86
C GLN A 313 5.77 -2.46 7.98
N GLY A 314 6.05 -1.65 9.01
CA GLY A 314 5.44 -0.35 9.23
C GLY A 314 3.98 -0.40 9.67
N THR A 315 3.31 0.74 9.55
CA THR A 315 1.90 0.91 9.93
C THR A 315 1.10 1.51 8.77
N THR A 316 -0.16 1.13 8.66
CA THR A 316 -1.13 1.84 7.85
C THR A 316 -2.31 2.32 8.69
N VAL A 317 -2.71 3.56 8.51
CA VAL A 317 -3.94 4.13 9.08
C VAL A 317 -4.91 4.35 7.93
N ASN A 318 -6.09 3.76 8.00
CA ASN A 318 -7.11 3.78 6.96
C ASN A 318 -8.37 4.43 7.50
N TRP A 319 -8.81 5.50 6.85
CA TRP A 319 -10.14 6.08 7.04
C TRP A 319 -11.01 5.70 5.86
N SER A 320 -12.23 5.24 6.14
CA SER A 320 -13.29 5.05 5.16
C SER A 320 -14.42 6.01 5.48
N LEU A 321 -14.84 6.78 4.49
CA LEU A 321 -15.80 7.86 4.63
C LEU A 321 -16.92 7.66 3.61
N PRO A 322 -18.20 7.80 3.99
CA PRO A 322 -19.24 7.99 2.99
C PRO A 322 -19.00 9.31 2.25
N LEU A 323 -19.17 9.30 0.94
CA LEU A 323 -19.19 10.53 0.15
C LEU A 323 -20.54 11.20 0.38
N ASN A 324 -20.57 12.18 1.27
CA ASN A 324 -21.72 13.07 1.41
C ASN A 324 -21.78 14.02 0.21
N LEU A 325 -22.22 13.49 -0.94
CA LEU A 325 -22.49 14.29 -2.13
C LEU A 325 -23.75 15.17 -1.99
N THR A 326 -24.51 15.01 -0.90
CA THR A 326 -25.63 15.90 -0.53
C THR A 326 -25.87 15.88 0.98
N ASN A 327 -26.02 17.07 1.58
CA ASN A 327 -26.57 17.26 2.92
C ASN A 327 -27.92 16.55 3.03
N ARG A 328 -28.02 15.42 3.73
CA ARG A 328 -29.30 14.90 4.24
C ARG A 328 -29.64 15.54 5.60
N SER A 329 -29.66 16.86 5.64
CA SER A 329 -30.12 17.63 6.81
C SER A 329 -31.14 18.73 6.45
N LEU A 330 -31.92 18.52 5.39
CA LEU A 330 -33.11 19.35 5.07
C LEU A 330 -34.41 18.52 4.99
N LEU A 331 -34.48 17.38 5.69
CA LEU A 331 -35.71 16.55 5.75
C LEU A 331 -36.09 16.16 7.19
N ARG A 332 -35.93 17.08 8.15
CA ARG A 332 -36.54 16.92 9.47
C ARG A 332 -37.40 18.09 9.96
N ASP A 333 -37.58 19.14 9.16
CA ASP A 333 -38.51 20.23 9.46
C ASP A 333 -39.38 20.58 8.23
N ALA A 334 -40.19 19.63 7.77
CA ALA A 334 -41.30 19.85 6.84
C ALA A 334 -42.50 18.99 7.24
#